data_AF-A0A7D9IPB3-F1
#
_entry.id   AF-A0A7D9IPB3-F1
#
_cell.length_a   1.000
_cell.length_b   1.000
_cell.length_c   1.000
_cell.angle_alpha   90.00
_cell.angle_beta   90.00
_cell.angle_gamma   90.00
#
_symmetry.space_group_name_H-M   'P 1'
#
loop_
_entity.id
_entity.type
_entity.pdbx_description
1 polymer ?
#
loop_
_entity_poly.entity_id
_entity_poly.type
_entity_poly.pdbx_seq_one_letter_code
_entity_poly.pdbx_strand_id
1 'polypeptide(L)'
;MSREDDRLQRAKDALKNALQELESEPQSSSNARATATRSPNIGVVDQQRQSATDDFRVNETLTPDRARSEVLTRAGLGRVRLVFPDRKASHQDLQKFLEGKFPKLKAAGGFEVLRAHGGGGGQRTLVPLPPSNEGYTVPYLKERLNSAVAYIRPLQADLDESSSNE
;
A
#
# COMPACT_ATOMS: atom_id res chain seq x y z
N MET A 1 -42.51 -27.23 -39.71
CA MET A 1 -41.95 -26.27 -38.72
C MET A 1 -41.26 -27.10 -37.66
N SER A 2 -39.93 -27.00 -37.59
CA SER A 2 -39.07 -27.97 -36.92
C SER A 2 -39.05 -27.73 -35.42
N ARG A 3 -39.01 -28.82 -34.63
CA ARG A 3 -38.92 -28.80 -33.15
C ARG A 3 -37.73 -28.00 -32.59
N GLU A 4 -36.79 -27.65 -33.45
CA GLU A 4 -35.60 -26.86 -33.14
C GLU A 4 -35.91 -25.35 -33.09
N ASP A 5 -36.89 -24.87 -33.88
CA ASP A 5 -37.30 -23.46 -33.89
C ASP A 5 -38.03 -23.08 -32.58
N ASP A 6 -38.88 -23.97 -32.04
CA ASP A 6 -39.60 -23.74 -30.78
C ASP A 6 -38.67 -23.65 -29.56
N ARG A 7 -37.58 -24.42 -29.56
CA ARG A 7 -36.57 -24.38 -28.50
C ARG A 7 -35.78 -23.08 -28.55
N LEU A 8 -35.42 -22.63 -29.74
CA LEU A 8 -34.71 -21.38 -29.93
C LEU A 8 -35.58 -20.17 -29.56
N GLN A 9 -36.89 -20.24 -29.85
CA GLN A 9 -37.82 -19.18 -29.47
C GLN A 9 -38.00 -19.09 -27.95
N ARG A 10 -38.20 -20.23 -27.26
CA ARG A 10 -38.27 -20.26 -25.79
C ARG A 10 -36.99 -19.78 -25.10
N ALA A 11 -35.82 -20.11 -25.65
CA ALA A 11 -34.55 -19.66 -25.10
C ALA A 11 -34.39 -18.12 -25.22
N LYS A 12 -34.84 -17.54 -26.33
CA LYS A 12 -34.84 -16.08 -26.53
C LYS A 12 -35.79 -15.36 -25.58
N ASP A 13 -36.99 -15.91 -25.37
CA ASP A 13 -37.98 -15.32 -24.46
C ASP A 13 -37.52 -15.38 -22.99
N ALA A 14 -36.88 -16.48 -22.57
CA ALA A 14 -36.31 -16.60 -21.23
C ALA A 14 -35.18 -15.60 -20.97
N LEU A 15 -34.32 -15.36 -21.97
CA LEU A 15 -33.21 -14.41 -21.85
C LEU A 15 -33.72 -12.96 -21.76
N LYS A 16 -34.78 -12.63 -22.52
CA LYS A 16 -35.40 -11.30 -22.50
C LYS A 16 -36.06 -10.99 -21.17
N ASN A 17 -36.72 -11.97 -20.54
CA ASN A 17 -37.33 -11.78 -19.23
C ASN A 17 -36.28 -11.61 -18.12
N ALA A 18 -35.17 -12.37 -18.17
CA ALA A 18 -34.07 -12.23 -17.21
C ALA A 18 -33.36 -10.87 -17.29
N LEU A 19 -33.25 -10.29 -18.50
CA LEU A 19 -32.71 -8.94 -18.68
C LEU A 19 -33.65 -7.85 -18.15
N GLN A 20 -34.96 -8.04 -18.28
CA GLN A 20 -35.97 -7.10 -17.76
C GLN A 20 -35.97 -7.02 -16.22
N GLU A 21 -35.69 -8.13 -15.52
CA GLU A 21 -35.59 -8.14 -14.05
C GLU A 21 -34.31 -7.46 -13.52
N LEU A 22 -33.23 -7.42 -14.31
CA LEU A 22 -31.97 -6.77 -13.89
C LEU A 22 -32.01 -5.23 -14.00
N GLU A 23 -32.93 -4.67 -14.79
CA GLU A 23 -33.13 -3.21 -14.91
C GLU A 23 -34.20 -2.65 -13.95
N SER A 24 -34.79 -3.51 -13.11
CA SER A 24 -35.81 -3.11 -12.13
C SER A 24 -35.15 -2.70 -10.80
N GLU A 25 -34.67 -1.45 -10.69
CA GLU A 25 -34.24 -0.88 -9.40
C GLU A 25 -35.41 -0.82 -8.40
N PRO A 26 -35.28 -1.33 -7.16
CA PRO A 26 -36.28 -1.07 -6.12
C PRO A 26 -36.09 0.35 -5.57
N GLN A 27 -36.74 1.32 -6.21
CA GLN A 27 -37.09 2.60 -5.59
C GLN A 27 -38.36 2.41 -4.75
N SER A 28 -38.27 2.51 -3.41
CA SER A 28 -39.27 3.26 -2.64
C SER A 28 -38.87 3.44 -1.16
N SER A 29 -38.72 4.72 -0.82
CA SER A 29 -38.72 5.33 0.50
C SER A 29 -39.86 4.87 1.41
N SER A 30 -39.62 4.83 2.74
CA SER A 30 -40.52 5.44 3.74
C SER A 30 -39.98 5.36 5.18
N ASN A 31 -40.00 6.50 5.85
CA ASN A 31 -39.79 6.71 7.29
C ASN A 31 -40.74 5.85 8.15
N ALA A 32 -40.22 5.23 9.22
CA ALA A 32 -40.98 4.96 10.43
C ALA A 32 -40.07 4.83 11.66
N ARG A 33 -40.60 5.28 12.80
CA ARG A 33 -39.95 5.63 14.06
C ARG A 33 -40.07 4.46 15.06
N ALA A 34 -38.98 4.22 15.81
CA ALA A 34 -38.89 3.64 17.16
C ALA A 34 -39.36 2.18 17.42
N THR A 35 -38.46 1.30 17.87
CA THR A 35 -38.30 0.82 19.27
C THR A 35 -37.54 -0.52 19.36
N ALA A 36 -36.59 -0.57 20.31
CA ALA A 36 -36.26 -1.68 21.22
C ALA A 36 -35.82 -3.09 20.70
N THR A 37 -34.57 -3.41 21.05
CA THR A 37 -34.17 -4.63 21.81
C THR A 37 -33.68 -5.88 21.03
N ARG A 38 -32.38 -6.16 21.28
CA ARG A 38 -31.69 -7.48 21.43
C ARG A 38 -31.03 -8.11 20.18
N SER A 39 -29.73 -7.86 20.06
CA SER A 39 -28.73 -8.75 19.44
C SER A 39 -28.23 -9.80 20.47
N PRO A 40 -27.45 -10.84 20.10
CA PRO A 40 -26.91 -11.14 18.76
C PRO A 40 -27.19 -12.58 18.28
N ASN A 41 -27.40 -12.73 16.97
CA ASN A 41 -27.22 -14.02 16.30
C ASN A 41 -25.85 -14.04 15.61
N ILE A 42 -25.19 -15.17 15.74
CA ILE A 42 -23.85 -15.48 15.26
C ILE A 42 -23.85 -15.61 13.74
N GLY A 43 -22.81 -15.05 13.11
CA GLY A 43 -22.30 -15.52 11.83
C GLY A 43 -22.72 -14.71 10.61
N VAL A 44 -21.99 -13.64 10.31
CA VAL A 44 -21.61 -13.34 8.93
C VAL A 44 -20.14 -12.93 8.94
N VAL A 45 -19.31 -13.84 8.44
CA VAL A 45 -17.95 -13.59 7.99
C VAL A 45 -18.04 -12.73 6.74
N ASP A 46 -17.99 -11.40 6.89
CA ASP A 46 -17.75 -10.50 5.77
C ASP A 46 -16.23 -10.33 5.61
N GLN A 47 -15.67 -11.22 4.78
CA GLN A 47 -14.35 -11.02 4.21
C GLN A 47 -14.42 -9.88 3.20
N GLN A 48 -13.36 -9.07 3.21
CA GLN A 48 -12.84 -8.35 2.04
C GLN A 48 -13.34 -6.91 1.82
N ARG A 49 -13.03 -6.03 2.78
CA ARG A 49 -12.49 -4.71 2.42
C ARG A 49 -10.97 -4.75 2.42
N GLN A 50 -10.41 -5.35 1.38
CA GLN A 50 -9.05 -5.01 0.93
C GLN A 50 -9.13 -3.61 0.33
N SER A 51 -8.97 -2.58 1.16
CA SER A 51 -8.61 -1.25 0.67
C SER A 51 -7.17 -1.33 0.18
N ALA A 52 -7.00 -1.78 -1.06
CA ALA A 52 -5.78 -1.65 -1.83
C ALA A 52 -5.52 -0.17 -2.06
N THR A 53 -4.69 0.40 -1.20
CA THR A 53 -3.93 1.61 -1.49
C THR A 53 -2.56 1.41 -0.87
N ASP A 54 -1.82 0.52 -1.49
CA ASP A 54 -0.43 0.19 -1.18
C ASP A 54 0.45 1.23 -1.89
N ASP A 55 0.47 2.44 -1.33
CA ASP A 55 1.35 3.54 -1.73
C ASP A 55 2.47 3.67 -0.67
N PHE A 56 3.72 3.95 -1.04
CA PHE A 56 4.81 4.34 -0.11
C PHE A 56 4.46 5.73 0.38
N ARG A 57 3.40 5.77 1.19
CA ARG A 57 2.80 7.02 1.62
C ARG A 57 3.80 7.67 2.54
N VAL A 58 3.82 9.00 2.48
CA VAL A 58 4.37 9.85 3.54
C VAL A 58 3.95 9.35 4.95
N ASN A 59 2.80 8.66 5.06
CA ASN A 59 2.20 8.16 6.30
C ASN A 59 2.37 6.65 6.59
N GLU A 60 3.22 5.90 5.90
CA GLU A 60 3.42 4.47 6.24
C GLU A 60 4.16 4.34 7.60
N THR A 61 3.53 3.65 8.55
CA THR A 61 4.01 3.54 9.95
C THR A 61 4.37 2.11 10.36
N LEU A 62 4.27 1.14 9.46
CA LEU A 62 4.58 -0.26 9.71
C LEU A 62 5.63 -0.75 8.70
N THR A 63 6.44 -1.73 9.10
CA THR A 63 7.35 -2.39 8.17
C THR A 63 6.55 -3.08 7.07
N PRO A 64 7.04 -3.10 5.82
CA PRO A 64 6.37 -3.78 4.72
C PRO A 64 6.27 -5.28 5.03
N ASP A 65 5.10 -5.86 4.76
CA ASP A 65 4.93 -7.31 4.79
C ASP A 65 5.55 -7.96 3.54
N ARG A 66 5.33 -9.26 3.36
CA ARG A 66 5.90 -9.98 2.21
C ARG A 66 5.33 -9.48 0.88
N ALA A 67 4.01 -9.33 0.77
CA ALA A 67 3.35 -8.91 -0.46
C ALA A 67 3.77 -7.49 -0.85
N ARG A 68 3.81 -6.58 0.12
CA ARG A 68 4.31 -5.23 -0.01
C ARG A 68 5.76 -5.22 -0.48
N SER A 69 6.63 -5.98 0.18
CA SER A 69 8.05 -6.08 -0.19
C SER A 69 8.25 -6.51 -1.65
N GLU A 70 7.40 -7.41 -2.16
CA GLU A 70 7.43 -7.83 -3.57
C GLU A 70 7.04 -6.70 -4.52
N VAL A 71 6.02 -5.90 -4.19
CA VAL A 71 5.61 -4.71 -4.97
C VAL A 71 6.77 -3.72 -5.06
N LEU A 72 7.37 -3.37 -3.92
CA LEU A 72 8.49 -2.43 -3.88
C LEU A 72 9.69 -2.93 -4.66
N THR A 73 9.96 -4.23 -4.57
CA THR A 73 11.07 -4.83 -5.32
C THR A 73 10.83 -4.70 -6.82
N ARG A 74 9.60 -4.93 -7.31
CA ARG A 74 9.23 -4.71 -8.72
C ARG A 74 9.30 -3.24 -9.13
N ALA A 75 9.04 -2.32 -8.21
CA ALA A 75 9.13 -0.88 -8.43
C ALA A 75 10.56 -0.32 -8.36
N GLY A 76 11.57 -1.15 -8.02
CA GLY A 76 12.94 -0.71 -7.75
C GLY A 76 13.14 0.00 -6.40
N LEU A 77 12.13 -0.04 -5.53
CA LEU A 77 12.09 0.60 -4.19
C LEU A 77 12.22 -0.42 -3.05
N GLY A 78 12.51 -1.69 -3.38
CA GLY A 78 12.63 -2.78 -2.43
C GLY A 78 13.88 -2.71 -1.55
N ARG A 79 14.11 -3.76 -0.76
CA ARG A 79 15.26 -3.82 0.14
C ARG A 79 16.58 -3.90 -0.62
N VAL A 80 17.37 -2.83 -0.58
CA VAL A 80 18.71 -2.76 -1.19
C VAL A 80 19.78 -2.67 -0.12
N ARG A 81 20.89 -3.40 -0.34
CA ARG A 81 22.11 -3.22 0.47
C ARG A 81 22.91 -2.05 -0.07
N LEU A 82 22.95 -0.96 0.69
CA LEU A 82 23.76 0.22 0.38
C LEU A 82 25.11 0.13 1.08
N VAL A 83 26.18 0.30 0.30
CA VAL A 83 27.55 0.42 0.82
C VAL A 83 28.02 1.83 0.50
N PHE A 84 28.11 2.67 1.53
CA PHE A 84 28.62 4.02 1.37
C PHE A 84 30.14 3.98 1.17
N PRO A 85 30.66 4.57 0.07
CA PRO A 85 32.09 4.59 -0.20
C PRO A 85 32.84 5.45 0.83
N ASP A 86 32.24 6.58 1.23
CA ASP A 86 32.76 7.43 2.29
C ASP A 86 32.04 7.16 3.61
N ARG A 87 32.83 6.88 4.66
CA ARG A 87 32.33 6.64 6.02
C ARG A 87 32.03 7.94 6.78
N LYS A 88 32.48 9.09 6.28
CA LYS A 88 32.26 10.42 6.85
C LYS A 88 31.37 11.29 5.96
N ALA A 89 30.64 10.68 5.02
CA ALA A 89 29.81 11.40 4.08
C ALA A 89 28.79 12.31 4.80
N SER A 90 28.68 13.55 4.31
CA SER A 90 27.75 14.55 4.79
C SER A 90 26.32 14.24 4.38
N HIS A 91 25.35 15.01 4.87
CA HIS A 91 23.96 14.86 4.45
C HIS A 91 23.76 15.04 2.95
N GLN A 92 24.46 15.98 2.32
CA GLN A 92 24.38 16.22 0.88
C GLN A 92 24.96 15.05 0.08
N ASP A 93 26.07 14.46 0.52
CA ASP A 93 26.68 13.32 -0.16
C ASP A 93 25.81 12.08 -0.02
N LEU A 94 25.22 11.88 1.16
CA LEU A 94 24.27 10.81 1.41
C LEU A 94 23.02 10.96 0.55
N GLN A 95 22.47 12.18 0.46
CA GLN A 95 21.33 12.47 -0.41
C GLN A 95 21.66 12.18 -1.87
N LYS A 96 22.77 12.70 -2.41
CA LYS A 96 23.21 12.43 -3.78
C LYS A 96 23.41 10.94 -4.06
N PHE A 97 23.97 10.21 -3.09
CA PHE A 97 24.16 8.77 -3.20
C PHE A 97 22.83 8.02 -3.25
N LEU A 98 21.86 8.39 -2.40
CA LEU A 98 20.52 7.81 -2.40
C LEU A 98 19.76 8.13 -3.68
N GLU A 99 19.80 9.38 -4.14
CA GLU A 99 19.18 9.82 -5.39
C GLU A 99 19.80 9.15 -6.63
N GLY A 100 21.10 8.83 -6.59
CA GLY A 100 21.77 8.07 -7.64
C GLY A 100 21.35 6.59 -7.68
N LYS A 101 20.95 6.02 -6.54
CA LYS A 101 20.46 4.64 -6.43
C LYS A 101 18.95 4.52 -6.66
N PHE A 102 18.20 5.52 -6.23
CA PHE A 102 16.76 5.61 -6.30
C PHE A 102 16.38 6.94 -6.94
N PRO A 103 16.39 7.04 -8.28
CA PRO A 103 16.09 8.30 -8.97
C PRO A 103 14.70 8.84 -8.63
N LYS A 104 13.75 7.95 -8.30
CA LYS A 104 12.40 8.29 -7.84
C LYS A 104 12.41 9.17 -6.57
N LEU A 105 13.43 9.07 -5.70
CA LEU A 105 13.55 9.92 -4.50
C LEU A 105 13.77 11.41 -4.82
N LYS A 106 14.28 11.76 -6.01
CA LYS A 106 14.46 13.18 -6.37
C LYS A 106 13.14 13.94 -6.44
N ALA A 107 12.07 13.26 -6.87
CA ALA A 107 10.74 13.86 -7.01
C ALA A 107 10.00 13.97 -5.67
N ALA A 108 10.46 13.29 -4.62
CA ALA A 108 9.79 13.21 -3.32
C ALA A 108 9.98 14.44 -2.41
N GLY A 109 10.79 15.42 -2.83
CA GLY A 109 11.01 16.66 -2.08
C GLY A 109 11.77 16.48 -0.76
N GLY A 110 12.41 15.33 -0.57
CA GLY A 110 13.16 14.97 0.63
C GLY A 110 12.82 13.56 1.13
N PHE A 111 13.55 13.12 2.15
CA PHE A 111 13.36 11.80 2.74
C PHE A 111 13.54 11.84 4.25
N GLU A 112 12.88 10.90 4.91
CA GLU A 112 13.06 10.63 6.33
C GLU A 112 13.55 9.19 6.52
N VAL A 113 14.44 9.00 7.48
CA VAL A 113 14.95 7.69 7.84
C VAL A 113 14.14 7.17 9.02
N LEU A 114 13.56 5.99 8.90
CA LEU A 114 12.87 5.30 9.99
C LEU A 114 13.63 4.04 10.40
N ARG A 115 13.41 3.64 11.65
CA ARG A 115 13.84 2.34 12.18
C ARG A 115 12.63 1.56 12.68
N ALA A 116 12.69 0.25 12.57
CA ALA A 116 11.71 -0.61 13.20
C ALA A 116 11.87 -0.56 14.73
N HIS A 117 10.78 -0.36 15.44
CA HIS A 117 10.70 -0.35 16.90
C HIS A 117 9.98 -1.61 17.41
N GLY A 118 10.45 -2.15 18.52
CA GLY A 118 9.96 -3.41 19.09
C GLY A 118 10.73 -4.65 18.59
N GLY A 119 10.67 -5.73 19.39
CA GLY A 119 11.22 -7.05 19.07
C GLY A 119 10.11 -8.04 18.73
N GLY A 120 10.44 -9.12 18.00
CA GLY A 120 9.50 -10.17 17.61
C GLY A 120 9.45 -10.44 16.09
N GLY A 121 8.77 -11.53 15.71
CA GLY A 121 8.49 -11.87 14.31
C GLY A 121 7.19 -11.22 13.84
N GLY A 122 7.19 -10.61 12.65
CA GLY A 122 6.01 -9.95 12.07
C GLY A 122 6.26 -8.50 11.65
N GLN A 123 5.19 -7.78 11.30
CA GLN A 123 5.26 -6.34 11.03
C GLN A 123 5.57 -5.57 12.32
N ARG A 124 6.41 -4.54 12.19
CA ARG A 124 6.87 -3.71 13.31
C ARG A 124 6.51 -2.26 13.05
N THR A 125 6.30 -1.50 14.12
CA THR A 125 6.11 -0.05 14.01
C THR A 125 7.39 0.62 13.55
N LEU A 126 7.29 1.47 12.55
CA LEU A 126 8.37 2.34 12.10
C LEU A 126 8.35 3.62 12.92
N VAL A 127 9.51 3.99 13.45
CA VAL A 127 9.71 5.22 14.20
C VAL A 127 10.72 6.09 13.45
N PRO A 128 10.40 7.37 13.20
CA PRO A 128 11.33 8.27 12.55
C PRO A 128 12.59 8.45 13.41
N LEU A 129 13.74 8.39 12.76
CA LEU A 129 15.01 8.73 13.36
C LEU A 129 15.24 10.22 13.12
N PRO A 130 15.20 11.09 14.14
CA PRO A 130 15.39 12.51 13.92
C PRO A 130 16.78 12.79 13.32
N PRO A 131 16.89 13.72 12.36
CA PRO A 131 18.18 14.16 11.84
C PRO A 131 18.97 14.90 12.92
N SER A 132 20.30 14.94 12.76
CA SER A 132 21.15 15.81 13.56
C SER A 132 21.04 17.27 13.09
N ASN A 133 21.69 18.21 13.77
CA ASN A 133 21.77 19.61 13.33
C ASN A 133 22.37 19.76 11.91
N GLU A 134 23.19 18.79 11.48
CA GLU A 134 23.81 18.74 10.15
C GLU A 134 23.05 17.80 9.18
N GLY A 135 21.86 17.32 9.57
CA GLY A 135 21.08 16.35 8.80
C GLY A 135 21.46 14.90 9.09
N TYR A 136 21.26 14.02 8.11
CA TYR A 136 21.65 12.61 8.18
C TYR A 136 23.06 12.40 7.65
N THR A 137 24.03 12.14 8.53
CA THR A 137 25.39 11.77 8.14
C THR A 137 25.59 10.26 8.28
N VAL A 138 26.48 9.67 7.48
CA VAL A 138 26.83 8.24 7.57
C VAL A 138 27.25 7.82 9.00
N PRO A 139 28.14 8.56 9.71
CA PRO A 139 28.50 8.18 11.09
C PRO A 139 27.30 8.23 12.03
N TYR A 140 26.43 9.24 11.92
CA TYR A 140 25.22 9.36 12.74
C TYR A 140 24.27 8.18 12.52
N LEU A 141 23.99 7.83 11.26
CA LEU A 141 23.13 6.70 10.93
C LEU A 141 23.73 5.38 11.43
N LYS A 142 25.04 5.20 11.30
CA LYS A 142 25.72 4.00 11.79
C LYS A 142 25.61 3.85 13.31
N GLU A 143 25.79 4.93 14.04
CA GLU A 143 25.65 4.95 15.51
C GLU A 143 24.22 4.66 15.96
N ARG A 144 23.23 5.27 15.29
CA ARG A 144 21.81 5.17 15.69
C ARG A 144 21.12 3.88 15.24
N LEU A 145 21.53 3.31 14.12
CA LEU A 145 20.95 2.08 13.58
C LEU A 145 21.71 0.83 14.05
N ASN A 146 22.99 0.94 14.39
CA ASN A 146 23.83 -0.16 14.91
C ASN A 146 23.64 -1.49 14.16
N SER A 147 23.75 -1.45 12.82
CA SER A 147 23.53 -2.57 11.88
C SER A 147 22.07 -2.97 11.61
N ALA A 148 21.09 -2.22 12.10
CA ALA A 148 19.68 -2.43 11.77
C ALA A 148 19.33 -1.96 10.34
N VAL A 149 18.28 -2.56 9.79
CA VAL A 149 17.66 -2.12 8.54
C VAL A 149 17.06 -0.73 8.76
N ALA A 150 17.48 0.22 7.90
CA ALA A 150 16.85 1.52 7.80
C ALA A 150 15.73 1.47 6.76
N TYR A 151 14.64 2.17 7.03
CA TYR A 151 13.56 2.39 6.08
C TYR A 151 13.62 3.85 5.64
N ILE A 152 13.40 4.12 4.37
CA ILE A 152 13.39 5.47 3.83
C ILE A 152 11.98 5.73 3.34
N ARG A 153 11.37 6.82 3.80
CA ARG A 153 10.09 7.30 3.26
C ARG A 153 10.26 8.70 2.66
N PRO A 154 9.48 9.02 1.62
CA PRO A 154 9.43 10.39 1.13
C PRO A 154 8.77 11.33 2.15
N LEU A 155 9.15 12.61 2.13
CA LEU A 155 8.60 13.61 3.04
C LEU A 155 7.42 14.40 2.44
N GLN A 156 7.48 14.72 1.14
CA GLN A 156 6.55 15.68 0.52
C GLN A 156 5.63 15.06 -0.53
N ALA A 157 6.06 13.99 -1.21
CA ALA A 157 5.26 13.34 -2.26
C ALA A 157 5.48 11.83 -2.28
N ASP A 158 4.41 11.08 -2.54
CA ASP A 158 4.47 9.62 -2.66
C ASP A 158 5.31 9.21 -3.88
N LEU A 159 6.02 8.10 -3.75
CA LEU A 159 6.86 7.57 -4.83
C LEU A 159 6.01 6.71 -5.78
N ASP A 160 6.25 6.86 -7.09
CA ASP A 160 5.61 5.99 -8.08
C ASP A 160 6.12 4.55 -7.95
N GLU A 161 5.20 3.63 -7.69
CA GLU A 161 5.46 2.20 -7.57
C GLU A 161 5.20 1.40 -8.85
N SER A 162 4.92 2.09 -9.96
CA SER A 162 4.89 1.45 -11.26
C SER A 162 6.19 0.65 -11.47
N SER A 163 6.03 -0.59 -11.95
CA SER A 163 7.15 -1.50 -12.21
C SER A 163 8.18 -0.79 -13.07
N SER A 164 9.43 -0.71 -12.59
CA SER A 164 10.54 -0.16 -13.38
C SER A 164 10.81 -1.12 -14.54
N ASN A 165 10.06 -0.95 -15.62
CA ASN A 165 10.23 -1.66 -16.88
C ASN A 165 10.93 -0.71 -17.84
N GLU A 166 12.25 -0.57 -17.66
CA GLU A 166 13.15 0.05 -18.64
C GLU A 166 14.40 -0.82 -18.79
#